data_AF-A0A3R9NLQ1-F1
#
_entry.id   AF-A0A3R9NLQ1-F1
#
_cell.length_a   1.000
_cell.length_b   1.000
_cell.length_c   1.000
_cell.angle_alpha   90.00
_cell.angle_beta   90.00
_cell.angle_gamma   90.00
#
_symmetry.space_group_name_H-M   'P 1'
#
loop_
_entity.id
_entity.type
_entity.pdbx_description
1 polymer ?
#
loop_
_entity_poly.entity_id
_entity_poly.type
_entity_poly.pdbx_seq_one_letter_code
_entity_poly.pdbx_strand_id
1 'polypeptide(L)' 'MTAVVTAGGAAGLSRRHRAWIALYSLDAGRQDRAEILRQNSVTEADLAEFFESWFQMRSRTTSMAA' A
#
# COMPACT_ATOMS: atom_id res chain seq x y z
N MET A 1 -11.65 26.22 -5.12
CA MET A 1 -10.48 25.95 -4.26
C MET A 1 -9.98 24.55 -4.58
N THR A 2 -8.96 24.44 -5.42
CA THR A 2 -8.45 23.16 -5.94
C THR A 2 -7.23 22.80 -5.12
N ALA A 3 -7.36 21.81 -4.21
CA ALA A 3 -6.25 21.37 -3.39
C ALA A 3 -5.23 20.64 -4.27
N VAL A 4 -4.04 21.22 -4.37
CA VAL A 4 -2.88 20.62 -5.03
C VAL A 4 -2.50 19.36 -4.23
N VAL A 5 -2.55 18.19 -4.86
CA VAL A 5 -1.99 16.97 -4.29
C VAL A 5 -0.49 17.18 -4.25
N THR A 6 0.03 17.40 -3.04
CA THR A 6 1.44 17.60 -2.78
C THR A 6 2.22 16.35 -3.19
N ALA A 7 3.19 16.53 -4.09
CA ALA A 7 4.21 15.56 -4.44
C ALA A 7 5.22 15.38 -3.27
N GLY A 8 4.69 15.08 -2.08
CA GLY A 8 5.43 14.78 -0.84
C GLY A 8 4.85 13.58 -0.10
N GLY A 9 4.06 12.74 -0.78
CA GLY A 9 3.17 11.76 -0.16
C GLY A 9 3.83 10.63 0.64
N ALA A 10 5.09 10.27 0.38
CA ALA A 10 5.75 9.18 1.09
C ALA A 10 6.52 9.61 2.36
N ALA A 11 6.87 10.90 2.50
CA ALA A 11 7.72 11.39 3.58
C ALA A 11 7.00 11.49 4.95
N GLY A 12 5.66 11.55 4.94
CA GLY A 12 4.84 11.59 6.16
C GLY A 12 4.09 10.29 6.49
N LEU A 13 4.18 9.27 5.62
CA LEU A 13 3.45 8.02 5.81
C LEU A 13 4.25 7.01 6.63
N SER A 14 3.58 6.41 7.61
CA SER A 14 4.14 5.28 8.36
C SER A 14 4.50 4.12 7.43
N ARG A 15 5.51 3.33 7.82
CA ARG A 15 5.96 2.15 7.06
C ARG A 15 4.80 1.22 6.69
N ARG A 16 3.87 1.02 7.62
CA ARG A 16 2.63 0.26 7.42
C ARG A 16 1.77 0.80 6.26
N HIS A 17 1.51 2.10 6.22
CA HIS A 17 0.69 2.68 5.13
C HIS A 17 1.38 2.53 3.77
N ARG A 18 2.70 2.73 3.71
CA ARG A 18 3.46 2.55 2.47
C ARG A 18 3.46 1.09 2.00
N ALA A 19 3.57 0.14 2.93
CA ALA A 19 3.46 -1.28 2.62
C ALA A 19 2.08 -1.64 2.08
N TRP A 20 1.01 -1.09 2.65
CA TRP A 20 -0.36 -1.31 2.17
C TRP A 20 -0.61 -0.75 0.77
N ILE A 21 -0.08 0.44 0.46
CA ILE A 21 -0.14 1.01 -0.88
C ILE A 21 0.60 0.10 -1.86
N ALA A 22 1.80 -0.35 -1.50
CA ALA A 22 2.58 -1.27 -2.33
C ALA A 22 1.85 -2.61 -2.57
N LEU A 23 1.24 -3.21 -1.54
CA LEU A 23 0.43 -4.43 -1.66
C LEU A 23 -0.77 -4.23 -2.59
N TYR A 24 -1.43 -3.07 -2.50
CA TYR A 24 -2.55 -2.76 -3.39
C TYR A 24 -2.10 -2.58 -4.85
N SER A 25 -0.96 -1.93 -5.08
CA SER A 25 -0.37 -1.78 -6.42
C SER A 25 0.07 -3.12 -7.01
N LEU A 26 0.57 -4.04 -6.17
CA LEU A 26 0.91 -5.40 -6.58
C LEU A 26 -0.34 -6.20 -6.95
N ASP A 27 -1.40 -6.12 -6.15
CA ASP A 27 -2.68 -6.76 -6.43
C ASP A 27 -3.32 -6.25 -7.73
N ALA A 28 -3.18 -4.95 -8.01
CA ALA A 28 -3.67 -4.33 -9.24
C ALA A 28 -2.88 -4.78 -10.49
N GLY A 29 -1.69 -5.38 -10.34
CA GLY A 29 -0.90 -5.98 -11.41
C GLY A 29 -0.41 -5.01 -12.50
N ARG A 30 -0.43 -3.69 -12.25
CA ARG A 30 -0.15 -2.67 -13.29
C ARG A 30 1.33 -2.31 -13.45
N GLN A 31 2.18 -2.67 -12.50
CA GLN A 31 3.58 -2.25 -12.45
C GLN A 31 4.49 -3.38 -11.96
N ASP A 32 5.77 -3.28 -12.31
CA ASP A 32 6.80 -4.21 -11.85
C ASP A 32 6.98 -4.13 -10.31
N ARG A 33 7.20 -5.29 -9.70
CA ARG A 33 7.31 -5.42 -8.25
C ARG A 33 8.46 -4.61 -7.67
N ALA A 34 9.63 -4.61 -8.32
CA ALA A 34 10.79 -3.87 -7.85
C ALA A 34 10.54 -2.35 -7.89
N GLU A 35 9.83 -1.90 -8.93
CA GLU A 35 9.49 -0.49 -9.08
C GLU A 35 8.46 -0.02 -8.04
N ILE A 36 7.45 -0.85 -7.73
CA ILE A 36 6.48 -0.58 -6.66
C ILE A 36 7.18 -0.43 -5.30
N LEU A 37 8.10 -1.33 -4.97
CA LEU A 37 8.87 -1.30 -3.72
C LEU A 37 9.69 0.00 -3.62
N ARG A 38 10.40 0.35 -4.69
CA ARG A 38 11.23 1.55 -4.77
C ARG A 38 10.40 2.83 -4.61
N GLN A 39 9.28 2.95 -5.32
CA GLN A 39 8.39 4.12 -5.25
C GLN A 39 7.80 4.32 -3.86
N ASN A 40 7.46 3.22 -3.18
CA ASN A 40 6.87 3.26 -1.84
C ASN A 40 7.91 3.27 -0.72
N SER A 41 9.21 3.18 -1.02
CA SER A 41 10.28 3.10 -0.02
C SER A 41 10.00 2.01 1.02
N VAL A 42 9.63 0.82 0.54
CA VAL A 42 9.37 -0.37 1.35
C VAL A 42 10.14 -1.55 0.79
N THR A 43 10.43 -2.51 1.65
CA THR A 43 11.11 -3.75 1.30
C THR A 43 10.13 -4.92 1.24
N GLU A 44 10.56 -6.05 0.68
CA GLU A 44 9.77 -7.28 0.72
C GLU A 44 9.49 -7.74 2.15
N ALA A 45 10.39 -7.47 3.10
CA ALA A 45 10.19 -7.76 4.51
C ALA A 45 9.04 -6.93 5.10
N ASP A 46 8.98 -5.63 4.78
CA ASP A 46 7.87 -4.76 5.20
C ASP A 46 6.53 -5.27 4.61
N LEU A 47 6.54 -5.72 3.35
CA LEU A 47 5.35 -6.30 2.74
C LEU A 47 4.90 -7.54 3.51
N ALA A 48 5.80 -8.47 3.83
CA ALA A 48 5.49 -9.68 4.56
C ALA A 48 4.98 -9.39 5.99
N GLU A 49 5.59 -8.44 6.69
CA GLU A 49 5.20 -8.01 8.03
C GLU A 49 3.77 -7.46 8.06
N PHE A 50 3.39 -6.65 7.08
CA PHE A 50 2.07 -6.01 7.03
C PHE A 50 1.03 -6.72 6.17
N PHE A 51 1.41 -7.81 5.49
CA PHE A 51 0.54 -8.56 4.57
C PHE A 51 -0.69 -9.10 5.29
N GLU A 52 -0.49 -9.80 6.42
CA GLU A 52 -1.59 -10.42 7.16
C GLU A 52 -2.59 -9.37 7.67
N SER A 53 -2.07 -8.27 8.25
CA SER A 53 -2.90 -7.16 8.70
C SER A 53 -3.67 -6.48 7.57
N TRP A 54 -3.05 -6.32 6.39
CA TRP A 54 -3.70 -5.79 5.19
C TRP A 54 -4.80 -6.74 4.68
N PHE A 55 -4.49 -8.04 4.62
CA PHE A 55 -5.40 -9.06 4.13
C PHE A 55 -6.63 -9.21 5.03
N GLN A 56 -6.46 -9.18 6.36
CA GLN A 56 -7.55 -9.17 7.32
C GLN A 56 -8.44 -7.92 7.16
N MET A 57 -7.85 -6.75 6.98
CA MET A 57 -8.60 -5.51 6.73
C MET A 57 -9.45 -5.62 5.47
N ARG A 58 -8.86 -6.07 4.35
CA ARG A 58 -9.56 -6.23 3.07
C ARG A 58 -10.67 -7.28 3.14
N SER A 59 -10.41 -8.40 3.81
CA SER A 59 -11.39 -9.48 4.00
C SER A 59 -12.61 -8.99 4.78
N ARG A 60 -12.40 -8.18 5.83
CA ARG A 60 -13.50 -7.58 6.61
C ARG A 60 -14.35 -6.61 5.79
N THR A 61 -13.75 -5.82 4.89
CA THR A 61 -14.49 -4.93 3.99
C THR A 61 -15.37 -5.73 3.02
N THR A 62 -14.90 -6.88 2.54
CA THR A 62 -15.70 -7.78 1.68
C THR A 62 -16.81 -8.49 2.46
N SER A 63 -16.57 -8.87 3.72
CA SER A 63 -17.59 -9.54 4.57
C SER A 63 -18.71 -8.62 5.05
N MET A 64 -18.62 -7.30 4.87
CA MET A 64 -19.68 -6.35 5.25
C MET A 64 -20.61 -5.98 4.09
N ALA A 65 -20.52 -6.70 2.96
CA ALA A 65 -21.37 -6.56 1.78
C ALA A 65 -22.16 -7.84 1.46
N ALA A 66 -22.54 -8.61 2.49
CA ALA A 66 -23.41 -9.79 2.38
C ALA A 66 -24.72 -9.57 3.14
#